data_AF-A0A968S5E1-F1
#
_entry.id   AF-A0A968S5E1-F1
#
_cell.length_a   1.000
_cell.length_b   1.000
_cell.length_c   1.000
_cell.angle_alpha   90.00
_cell.angle_beta   90.00
_cell.angle_gamma   90.00
#
_symmetry.space_group_name_H-M   'P 1'
#
loop_
_entity.id
_entity.type
_entity.pdbx_description
1 polymer ?
#
loop_
_entity_poly.entity_id
_entity_poly.type
_entity_poly.pdbx_seq_one_letter_code
_entity_poly.pdbx_strand_id
1 'polypeptide(L)' 'AIRTMIVRLRSDRHWVAVQAGAGLVADSDPELEYEETLNKARGLLEAIGCLH' A
#
# COMPACT_ATOMS: atom_id res chain seq x y z
N ALA A 1 -11.41 5.58 1.73
CA ALA A 1 -11.20 4.78 0.51
C ALA A 1 -9.99 3.88 0.74
N ILE A 2 -10.09 2.59 0.45
CA ILE A 2 -8.99 1.61 0.54
C ILE A 2 -8.72 1.06 -0.86
N ARG A 3 -7.53 0.51 -1.09
CA ARG A 3 -7.05 0.13 -2.43
C ARG A 3 -7.07 1.29 -3.44
N THR A 4 -6.73 2.48 -2.98
CA THR A 4 -6.66 3.68 -3.82
C THR A 4 -5.24 4.20 -3.82
N MET A 5 -4.77 4.66 -4.98
CA MET A 5 -3.50 5.36 -5.10
C MET A 5 -3.76 6.84 -5.37
N ILE A 6 -2.96 7.70 -4.74
CA ILE A 6 -2.96 9.14 -5.01
C ILE A 6 -1.72 9.46 -5.82
N VAL A 7 -1.92 9.99 -7.02
CA VAL A 7 -0.83 10.42 -7.91
C VAL A 7 -0.77 11.94 -7.91
N ARG A 8 0.40 12.49 -7.60
CA ARG A 8 0.68 13.93 -7.68
C ARG A 8 1.68 14.19 -8.80
N LEU A 9 1.27 15.00 -9.76
CA LEU A 9 2.10 15.42 -10.88
C LEU A 9 3.09 16.50 -10.41
N ARG A 10 4.38 16.26 -10.63
CA ARG A 10 5.44 17.29 -10.60
C ARG A 10 5.96 17.41 -12.03
N SER A 11 6.51 18.57 -12.37
CA SER A 11 6.90 18.94 -13.74
C SER A 11 7.72 17.87 -14.48
N ASP A 12 8.53 17.11 -13.75
CA ASP A 12 9.47 16.11 -14.26
C ASP A 12 9.24 14.68 -13.73
N ARG A 13 8.30 14.48 -12.79
CA ARG A 13 8.09 13.19 -12.11
C ARG A 13 6.71 13.04 -11.52
N HIS A 14 6.26 11.80 -11.35
CA HIS A 14 5.03 11.48 -10.64
C HIS A 14 5.35 10.96 -9.24
N TRP A 15 4.68 11.50 -8.23
CA TRP A 15 4.70 10.95 -6.88
C TRP A 15 3.45 10.10 -6.68
N VAL A 16 3.66 8.82 -6.35
CA VAL A 16 2.57 7.88 -6.06
C VAL A 16 2.59 7.57 -4.58
N ALA A 17 1.43 7.68 -3.92
CA ALA A 17 1.24 7.28 -2.54
C ALA A 17 0.11 6.25 -2.45
N VAL A 18 0.34 5.20 -1.65
CA VAL A 18 -0.63 4.14 -1.36
C VAL A 18 -0.83 4.10 0.14
N GLN A 19 -2.09 4.13 0.57
CA GLN A 19 -2.44 3.89 1.97
C GLN A 19 -3.00 2.48 2.10
N ALA A 20 -2.39 1.69 2.98
CA ALA A 20 -2.87 0.37 3.38
C ALA A 20 -2.90 0.27 4.91
N GLY A 21 -3.68 -0.68 5.42
CA GLY A 21 -3.77 -0.98 6.84
C GLY A 21 -4.49 -2.30 7.08
N ALA A 22 -4.52 -2.70 8.35
CA ALA A 22 -5.19 -3.87 8.87
C ALA A 22 -6.16 -3.49 10.00
N GLY A 23 -7.18 -4.31 10.20
CA GLY A 23 -8.07 -4.21 11.36
C GLY A 23 -7.56 -5.15 12.43
N LEU A 24 -7.17 -4.62 13.58
CA LEU A 24 -6.64 -5.44 14.69
C LEU A 24 -7.78 -5.93 15.58
N VAL A 25 -7.76 -7.21 15.91
CA VAL A 25 -8.63 -7.84 16.90
C VAL A 25 -7.80 -8.44 18.04
N ALA A 26 -8.47 -8.90 19.11
CA ALA A 26 -7.78 -9.41 20.30
C ALA A 26 -6.82 -10.57 20.01
N ASP A 27 -7.15 -11.40 19.03
CA ASP A 27 -6.39 -12.59 18.64
C ASP A 27 -5.48 -12.34 17.42
N SER A 28 -5.33 -11.09 16.98
CA SER A 28 -4.45 -10.75 15.86
C SER A 28 -2.98 -10.99 16.21
N ASP A 29 -2.24 -11.52 15.24
CA ASP A 29 -0.78 -11.63 15.30
C ASP A 29 -0.14 -10.38 14.64
N PRO A 30 0.64 -9.57 15.38
CA PRO A 30 1.20 -8.32 14.84
C PRO A 30 2.06 -8.50 13.59
N GLU A 31 2.80 -9.61 13.49
CA GLU A 31 3.68 -9.87 12.35
C GLU A 31 2.85 -10.24 11.11
N LEU A 32 1.82 -11.06 11.27
CA LEU A 32 0.93 -11.43 10.17
C LEU A 32 0.13 -10.23 9.63
N GLU A 33 -0.38 -9.37 10.51
CA GLU A 33 -1.17 -8.18 10.11
C GLU A 33 -0.29 -7.12 9.41
N TYR A 34 0.97 -7.03 9.83
CA TYR A 34 1.97 -6.19 9.16
C TYR A 34 2.27 -6.71 7.75
N GLU A 35 2.53 -8.00 7.60
CA GLU A 35 2.75 -8.62 6.29
C GLU A 35 1.53 -8.49 5.37
N GLU A 36 0.31 -8.67 5.90
CA GLU A 36 -0.92 -8.46 5.15
C GLU A 36 -1.01 -7.00 4.65
N THR A 37 -0.70 -6.03 5.51
CA THR A 37 -0.71 -4.60 5.16
C THR A 37 0.31 -4.28 4.07
N LEU A 38 1.53 -4.84 4.15
CA LEU A 38 2.56 -4.71 3.12
C LEU A 38 2.10 -5.33 1.80
N ASN A 39 1.53 -6.53 1.83
CA ASN A 39 1.04 -7.24 0.65
C ASN A 39 -0.07 -6.46 -0.07
N LYS A 40 -1.00 -5.84 0.68
CA LYS A 40 -2.04 -4.97 0.11
C LYS A 40 -1.46 -3.76 -0.62
N ALA A 41 -0.42 -3.11 -0.05
CA ALA A 41 0.24 -1.98 -0.69
C ALA A 41 1.08 -2.43 -1.90
N ARG A 42 1.82 -3.53 -1.76
CA ARG A 42 2.68 -4.12 -2.79
C ARG A 42 1.91 -4.40 -4.07
N GLY A 43 0.74 -5.05 -3.97
CA GLY A 43 -0.05 -5.38 -5.15
C GLY A 43 -0.47 -4.17 -5.99
N LEU A 44 -0.67 -3.01 -5.36
CA LEU A 44 -0.96 -1.76 -6.10
C LEU A 44 0.28 -1.16 -6.74
N LEU A 45 1.41 -1.18 -6.05
CA LEU A 45 2.67 -0.66 -6.56
C LEU A 45 3.25 -1.54 -7.68
N GLU A 46 3.12 -2.86 -7.59
CA GLU A 46 3.48 -3.81 -8.65
C GLU A 46 2.62 -3.59 -9.90
N ALA A 47 1.32 -3.35 -9.75
CA ALA A 47 0.41 -3.15 -10.88
C ALA A 47 0.79 -1.96 -11.78
N ILE A 48 1.55 -0.99 -11.25
CA ILE A 48 2.06 0.17 -12.00
C ILE A 48 3.56 0.13 -12.26
N GLY A 49 4.23 -0.99 -11.96
CA GLY A 49 5.66 -1.18 -12.19
C GLY A 49 6.55 -0.28 -11.32
N CYS A 50 6.08 0.13 -10.14
CA CYS A 50 6.86 0.95 -9.20
C CYS A 50 7.80 0.13 -8.30
N LEU A 51 7.74 -1.20 -8.35
CA LEU A 51 8.62 -2.11 -7.62
C LEU A 51 9.38 -2.96 -8.64
N HIS A 52 10.71 -2.83 -8.65
CA HIS A 52 11.66 -3.65 -9.39
C HIS A 52 12.67 -4.23 -8.40
#